data_AF-A0A1Y4GS38-F1
#
_entry.id   AF-A0A1Y4GS38-F1
#
_cell.length_a   1.000
_cell.length_b   1.000
_cell.length_c   1.000
_cell.angle_alpha   90.00
_cell.angle_beta   90.00
_cell.angle_gamma   90.00
#
_symmetry.space_group_name_H-M   'P 1'
#
loop_
_entity.id
_entity.type
_entity.pdbx_description
1 polymer ?
#
loop_
_entity_poly.entity_id
_entity_poly.type
_entity_poly.pdbx_seq_one_letter_code
_entity_poly.pdbx_strand_id
1 'polypeptide(L)'
;MAFNVDIDGLSQDTMRIEAELVEVRCKPTMPVGEVGHDAFGNVPVFHDRGTRRQGILAIGRQDVNAAGLTPLDVGVKIKTASSDHLLVDIEARPDLKVGDVLSFRPDYTAMLAASTSEYVTKIFDDGGR
;
A
#
# COMPACT_ATOMS: atom_id res chain seq x y z
N MET A 1 9.23 -16.61 -22.41
CA MET A 1 9.13 -15.17 -22.74
C MET A 1 9.26 -14.43 -21.42
N ALA A 2 10.29 -13.60 -21.22
CA ALA A 2 10.50 -12.90 -19.96
C ALA A 2 9.75 -11.56 -20.01
N PHE A 3 8.77 -11.39 -19.14
CA PHE A 3 7.95 -10.18 -19.04
C PHE A 3 8.40 -9.34 -17.83
N ASN A 4 9.67 -8.88 -17.81
CA ASN A 4 10.18 -7.88 -16.85
C ASN A 4 11.65 -7.53 -17.16
N VAL A 5 11.95 -7.04 -18.36
CA VAL A 5 13.33 -6.69 -18.76
C VAL A 5 13.44 -5.18 -18.84
N ASP A 6 14.34 -4.59 -18.06
CA ASP A 6 14.72 -3.20 -18.20
C ASP A 6 15.43 -3.02 -19.54
N ILE A 7 14.84 -2.19 -20.40
CA ILE A 7 15.43 -1.82 -21.68
C ILE A 7 16.27 -0.57 -21.46
N ASP A 8 17.54 -0.65 -21.82
CA ASP A 8 18.47 0.46 -21.67
C ASP A 8 17.96 1.71 -22.41
N GLY A 9 18.02 2.86 -21.74
CA GLY A 9 17.48 4.13 -22.23
C GLY A 9 15.97 4.36 -22.00
N LEU A 10 15.21 3.42 -21.44
CA LEU A 10 13.80 3.62 -21.07
C LEU A 10 13.60 3.75 -19.55
N SER A 11 12.96 4.84 -19.13
CA SER A 11 12.57 5.02 -17.73
C SER A 11 11.41 4.10 -17.36
N GLN A 12 11.50 3.45 -16.20
CA GLN A 12 10.40 2.69 -15.58
C GLN A 12 9.57 3.56 -14.61
N ASP A 13 9.96 4.81 -14.42
CA ASP A 13 9.29 5.77 -13.54
C ASP A 13 8.36 6.67 -14.36
N THR A 14 7.40 6.05 -15.04
CA THR A 14 6.44 6.73 -15.92
C THR A 14 5.09 7.00 -15.25
N MET A 15 4.75 6.22 -14.23
CA MET A 15 3.49 6.33 -13.50
C MET A 15 3.71 6.07 -12.02
N ARG A 16 2.97 6.80 -11.20
CA ARG A 16 2.92 6.64 -9.76
C ARG A 16 1.48 6.68 -9.31
N ILE A 17 1.17 5.89 -8.28
CA ILE A 17 -0.10 5.94 -7.57
C ILE A 17 0.17 6.62 -6.24
N GLU A 18 -0.61 7.65 -5.95
CA GLU A 18 -0.48 8.45 -4.74
C GLU A 18 -1.76 8.33 -3.93
N ALA A 19 -1.64 8.13 -2.62
CA ALA A 19 -2.78 8.03 -1.73
C ALA A 19 -2.48 8.71 -0.40
N GLU A 20 -3.50 9.37 0.16
CA GLU A 20 -3.41 10.09 1.42
C GLU A 20 -3.61 9.13 2.61
N LEU A 21 -2.80 9.31 3.65
CA LEU A 21 -3.00 8.69 4.95
C LEU A 21 -4.21 9.31 5.65
N VAL A 22 -5.31 8.57 5.71
CA VAL A 22 -6.53 9.00 6.42
C VAL A 22 -6.55 8.61 7.89
N GLU A 23 -5.72 7.63 8.28
CA GLU A 23 -5.58 7.23 9.68
C GLU A 23 -4.17 6.74 9.98
N VAL A 24 -3.67 7.04 11.19
CA VAL A 24 -2.44 6.47 11.75
C VAL A 24 -2.70 5.95 13.17
N ARG A 25 -2.37 4.68 13.44
CA ARG A 25 -2.54 4.07 14.77
C ARG A 25 -1.36 3.20 15.16
N CYS A 26 -1.06 3.18 16.45
CA CYS A 26 -0.13 2.23 17.06
C CYS A 26 -0.92 1.01 17.56
N LYS A 27 -0.58 -0.19 17.08
CA LYS A 27 -1.21 -1.45 17.53
C LYS A 27 -0.16 -2.40 18.10
N PRO A 28 -0.40 -3.04 19.26
CA PRO A 28 0.43 -4.14 19.70
C PRO A 28 0.33 -5.30 18.69
N THR A 29 1.46 -5.98 18.44
CA THR A 29 1.46 -7.19 17.59
C THR A 29 0.81 -8.40 18.23
N MET A 30 0.71 -8.38 19.57
CA MET A 30 0.04 -9.41 20.33
C MET A 30 -1.41 -8.99 20.64
N PRO A 31 -2.39 -9.88 20.46
CA PRO A 31 -3.74 -9.62 20.91
C PRO A 31 -3.78 -9.46 22.43
N VAL A 32 -4.62 -8.55 22.91
CA VAL A 32 -4.90 -8.39 24.35
C VAL A 32 -6.10 -9.28 24.68
N GLY A 33 -5.84 -10.52 25.12
CA GLY A 33 -6.87 -11.52 25.44
C GLY A 33 -6.49 -12.94 25.03
N GLU A 34 -7.37 -13.91 25.27
CA GLU A 34 -7.18 -15.30 24.82
C GLU A 34 -7.24 -15.39 23.28
N VAL A 35 -6.27 -16.08 22.68
CA VAL A 35 -6.23 -16.28 21.22
C VAL A 35 -7.34 -17.26 20.82
N GLY A 36 -8.44 -16.72 20.30
CA GLY A 36 -9.50 -17.51 19.68
C GLY A 36 -9.11 -18.05 18.31
N HIS A 37 -9.87 -19.03 17.82
CA HIS A 37 -9.73 -19.54 16.46
C HIS A 37 -10.10 -18.44 15.44
N ASP A 38 -9.40 -18.41 14.30
CA ASP A 38 -9.81 -17.55 13.18
C ASP A 38 -11.16 -18.03 12.58
N ALA A 39 -11.67 -17.30 11.58
CA ALA A 39 -12.93 -17.61 10.91
C ALA A 39 -12.96 -18.98 10.20
N PHE A 40 -11.83 -19.68 10.14
CA PHE A 40 -11.65 -20.99 9.51
C PHE A 40 -11.23 -22.07 10.53
N GLY A 41 -11.23 -21.77 11.83
CA GLY A 41 -10.93 -22.74 12.88
C GLY A 41 -9.44 -22.94 13.16
N ASN A 42 -8.53 -22.13 12.60
CA ASN A 42 -7.10 -22.23 12.89
C ASN A 42 -6.74 -21.41 14.14
N VAL A 43 -5.72 -21.85 14.88
CA VAL A 43 -5.11 -21.03 15.94
C VAL A 43 -4.05 -20.14 15.30
N PRO A 44 -4.26 -18.81 15.21
CA PRO A 44 -3.27 -17.93 14.61
C PRO A 44 -2.00 -17.86 15.47
N VAL A 45 -0.84 -18.07 14.82
CA VAL A 45 0.48 -17.91 15.45
C VAL A 45 0.89 -16.44 15.33
N PHE A 46 0.99 -15.76 16.47
CA PHE A 46 1.48 -14.39 16.54
C PHE A 46 2.94 -14.36 16.99
N HIS A 47 3.79 -13.68 16.23
CA HIS A 47 5.14 -13.34 16.67
C HIS A 47 5.12 -11.95 17.27
N ASP A 48 5.49 -11.84 18.55
CA ASP A 48 5.60 -10.54 19.20
C ASP A 48 6.74 -9.72 18.57
N ARG A 49 6.38 -8.57 18.04
CA ARG A 49 7.27 -7.56 17.47
C ARG A 49 7.04 -6.19 18.11
N GLY A 50 6.43 -6.17 19.29
CA GLY A 50 6.10 -4.96 20.03
C GLY A 50 4.95 -4.14 19.44
N THR A 51 4.89 -2.87 19.79
CA THR A 51 3.93 -1.93 19.19
C THR A 51 4.38 -1.57 17.79
N ARG A 52 3.47 -1.66 16.83
CA ARG A 52 3.72 -1.34 15.42
C ARG A 52 2.79 -0.21 14.99
N ARG A 53 3.35 0.80 14.36
CA ARG A 53 2.63 1.90 13.75
C ARG A 53 2.11 1.50 12.37
N GLN A 54 0.82 1.71 12.17
CA GLN A 54 0.09 1.36 10.96
C GLN A 54 -0.61 2.61 10.43
N GLY A 55 -0.65 2.72 9.11
CA GLY A 55 -1.39 3.74 8.38
C GLY A 55 -2.51 3.11 7.57
N ILE A 56 -3.59 3.85 7.37
CA ILE A 56 -4.68 3.51 6.46
C ILE A 56 -4.68 4.59 5.37
N LEU A 57 -4.66 4.15 4.11
CA LEU A 57 -4.70 5.04 2.94
C LEU A 57 -6.09 4.99 2.31
N ALA A 58 -6.54 6.12 1.75
CA ALA A 58 -7.80 6.26 1.01
C ALA A 58 -7.72 5.67 -0.42
N ILE A 59 -7.26 4.43 -0.54
CA ILE A 59 -7.26 3.67 -1.78
C ILE A 59 -7.43 2.19 -1.45
N GLY A 60 -8.32 1.48 -2.15
CA GLY A 60 -8.60 0.07 -1.87
C GLY A 60 -8.62 -0.82 -3.11
N ARG A 61 -9.09 -2.06 -2.93
CA ARG A 61 -9.22 -3.05 -4.02
C ARG A 61 -10.19 -2.63 -5.12
N GLN A 62 -11.13 -1.73 -4.82
CA GLN A 62 -12.03 -1.16 -5.83
C GLN A 62 -11.28 -0.20 -6.77
N ASP A 63 -10.20 0.40 -6.29
CA ASP A 63 -9.44 1.42 -7.01
C ASP A 63 -8.23 0.82 -7.74
N VAL A 64 -7.56 -0.15 -7.11
CA VAL A 64 -6.28 -0.67 -7.59
C VAL A 64 -6.06 -2.14 -7.21
N ASN A 65 -5.31 -2.86 -8.04
CA ASN A 65 -4.74 -4.15 -7.61
C ASN A 65 -3.58 -3.94 -6.62
N ALA A 66 -3.88 -3.99 -5.33
CA ALA A 66 -2.90 -3.79 -4.26
C ALA A 66 -1.67 -4.73 -4.32
N ALA A 67 -1.81 -5.94 -4.88
CA ALA A 67 -0.70 -6.88 -5.02
C ALA A 67 0.36 -6.40 -6.03
N GLY A 68 -0.03 -5.53 -6.96
CA GLY A 68 0.84 -4.93 -7.96
C GLY A 68 1.47 -3.61 -7.51
N LEU A 69 1.34 -3.22 -6.25
CA LEU A 69 1.91 -1.98 -5.73
C LEU A 69 3.26 -2.21 -5.05
N THR A 70 4.24 -1.39 -5.42
CA THR A 70 5.54 -1.32 -4.74
C THR A 70 5.69 0.04 -4.07
N PRO A 71 5.84 0.12 -2.73
CA PRO A 71 6.09 1.38 -2.04
C PRO A 71 7.36 2.07 -2.55
N LEU A 72 7.28 3.37 -2.81
CA LEU A 72 8.45 4.20 -3.14
C LEU A 72 9.05 4.85 -1.88
N ASP A 73 8.22 5.10 -0.88
CA ASP A 73 8.63 5.57 0.43
C ASP A 73 9.40 4.51 1.21
N VAL A 74 10.70 4.74 1.39
CA VAL A 74 11.55 3.86 2.20
C VAL A 74 10.96 3.72 3.61
N GLY A 75 10.89 2.47 4.08
CA GLY A 75 10.35 2.15 5.41
C GLY A 75 8.84 1.88 5.44
N VAL A 76 8.11 2.16 4.36
CA VAL A 76 6.68 1.82 4.22
C VAL A 76 6.55 0.40 3.68
N LYS A 77 5.61 -0.38 4.24
CA LYS A 77 5.28 -1.73 3.73
C LYS A 77 3.78 -1.91 3.61
N ILE A 78 3.31 -2.42 2.47
CA ILE A 78 1.90 -2.81 2.31
C ILE A 78 1.64 -4.08 3.12
N LYS A 79 0.57 -4.08 3.92
CA LYS A 79 0.13 -5.25 4.67
C LYS A 79 -1.02 -5.98 3.99
N THR A 80 -2.10 -5.25 3.70
CA THR A 80 -3.32 -5.79 3.10
C THR A 80 -4.19 -4.64 2.58
N ALA A 81 -5.24 -4.96 1.85
CA ALA A 81 -6.23 -4.00 1.37
C ALA A 81 -7.66 -4.49 1.69
N SER A 82 -8.55 -3.58 2.06
CA SER A 82 -10.01 -3.76 2.03
C SER A 82 -10.55 -3.32 0.66
N SER A 83 -11.88 -3.24 0.52
CA SER A 83 -12.52 -2.70 -0.69
C SER A 83 -12.08 -1.27 -0.99
N ASP A 84 -11.95 -0.45 0.05
CA ASP A 84 -11.84 1.01 0.02
C ASP A 84 -10.54 1.56 0.64
N HIS A 85 -9.75 0.72 1.30
CA HIS A 85 -8.54 1.18 2.01
C HIS A 85 -7.35 0.23 1.88
N LEU A 86 -6.15 0.80 1.98
CA LEU A 86 -4.88 0.09 1.98
C LEU A 86 -4.25 0.24 3.36
N LEU A 87 -3.96 -0.89 4.01
CA LEU A 87 -3.27 -0.92 5.29
C LEU A 87 -1.76 -1.03 5.06
N VAL A 88 -1.01 -0.09 5.63
CA VAL A 88 0.45 -0.04 5.56
C VAL A 88 1.08 -0.13 6.96
N ASP A 89 2.22 -0.80 7.07
CA ASP A 89 3.15 -0.69 8.19
C ASP A 89 4.06 0.50 7.93
N ILE A 90 4.10 1.44 8.87
CA ILE A 90 4.87 2.68 8.81
C ILE A 90 5.73 2.83 10.07
N GLU A 91 6.08 1.71 10.71
CA GLU A 91 6.87 1.70 11.94
C GLU A 91 8.22 2.41 11.77
N ALA A 92 8.86 2.21 10.63
CA ALA A 92 10.14 2.84 10.30
C ALA A 92 10.02 4.33 9.91
N ARG A 93 8.81 4.90 9.95
CA ARG A 93 8.49 6.27 9.54
C ARG A 93 7.70 7.01 10.63
N PRO A 94 8.37 7.38 11.75
CA PRO A 94 7.73 8.10 12.87
C PRO A 94 7.29 9.52 12.49
N ASP A 95 7.82 10.06 11.40
CA ASP A 95 7.49 11.37 10.82
C ASP A 95 6.09 11.43 10.20
N LEU A 96 5.60 10.33 9.63
CA LEU A 96 4.33 10.29 8.90
C LEU A 96 3.11 10.55 9.80
N LYS A 97 2.16 11.33 9.31
CA LYS A 97 0.90 11.67 10.00
C LYS A 97 -0.29 11.63 9.03
N VAL A 98 -1.50 11.75 9.57
CA VAL A 98 -2.72 11.90 8.77
C VAL A 98 -2.60 13.14 7.87
N GLY A 99 -3.00 12.99 6.61
CA GLY A 99 -2.87 14.00 5.56
C GLY A 99 -1.59 13.89 4.73
N ASP A 100 -0.60 13.11 5.16
CA ASP A 100 0.59 12.86 4.34
C ASP A 100 0.25 11.90 3.18
N VAL A 101 0.90 12.10 2.03
CA VAL A 101 0.71 11.28 0.82
C VAL A 101 1.85 10.28 0.69
N LEU A 102 1.51 9.03 0.40
CA LEU A 102 2.47 7.98 0.08
C LEU A 102 2.40 7.61 -1.40
N SER A 103 3.56 7.37 -2.00
CA SER A 103 3.67 7.04 -3.43
C SER A 103 4.04 5.58 -3.64
N PHE A 104 3.44 4.99 -4.67
CA PHE A 104 3.63 3.60 -5.06
C PHE A 104 3.93 3.51 -6.55
N ARG A 105 4.85 2.62 -6.91
CA ARG A 105 5.04 2.18 -8.30
C ARG A 105 4.05 1.05 -8.60
N PRO A 106 3.14 1.22 -9.56
CA PRO A 106 2.27 0.14 -10.00
C PRO A 106 3.00 -0.78 -10.98
N ASP A 107 2.70 -2.08 -10.90
CA ASP A 107 2.87 -2.98 -12.02
C ASP A 107 1.75 -2.78 -13.05
N TYR A 108 1.78 -3.55 -14.15
CA TYR A 108 0.77 -3.47 -15.20
C TYR A 108 -0.67 -3.65 -14.68
N THR A 109 -0.89 -4.58 -13.76
CA THR A 109 -2.24 -4.88 -13.26
C THR A 109 -2.77 -3.81 -12.32
N ALA A 110 -1.90 -3.25 -11.47
CA ALA A 110 -2.24 -2.11 -10.63
C ALA A 110 -2.50 -0.85 -11.47
N MET A 111 -1.64 -0.60 -12.46
CA MET A 111 -1.77 0.52 -13.40
C MET A 111 -3.08 0.44 -14.17
N LEU A 112 -3.39 -0.73 -14.75
CA LEU A 112 -4.62 -0.94 -15.52
C LEU A 112 -5.85 -0.71 -14.65
N ALA A 113 -5.91 -1.32 -13.46
CA ALA A 113 -7.02 -1.16 -12.53
C ALA A 113 -7.24 0.32 -12.15
N ALA A 114 -6.19 1.01 -11.71
CA ALA A 114 -6.24 2.42 -11.33
C ALA A 114 -6.64 3.34 -12.50
N SER A 115 -6.14 3.05 -13.71
CA SER A 115 -6.49 3.83 -14.90
C SER A 115 -7.97 3.69 -15.29
N THR A 116 -8.57 2.53 -15.00
CA THR A 116 -9.99 2.26 -15.30
C THR A 116 -10.94 2.61 -14.15
N SER A 117 -10.45 2.85 -12.94
CA SER A 117 -11.29 3.22 -11.80
C SER A 117 -11.80 4.65 -11.95
N GLU A 118 -13.11 4.88 -11.85
CA GLU A 118 -13.71 6.23 -11.84
C GLU A 118 -13.37 7.01 -10.55
N TYR A 119 -12.93 6.33 -9.51
CA TYR A 119 -12.60 6.91 -8.20
C TYR A 119 -11.14 7.37 -8.10
N VAL A 120 -10.31 7.02 -9.08
CA VAL A 120 -8.91 7.46 -9.16
C VAL A 120 -8.83 8.67 -10.10
N THR A 121 -8.30 9.78 -9.57
CA THR A 121 -7.99 10.97 -10.37
C THR A 121 -6.71 10.72 -11.18
N LYS A 122 -6.74 11.03 -12.48
CA LYS A 122 -5.57 10.93 -13.35
C LYS A 122 -5.01 12.32 -13.61
N ILE A 123 -3.73 12.49 -13.32
CA ILE A 123 -2.99 13.72 -13.58
C ILE A 123 -1.94 13.37 -14.62
N PHE A 124 -1.94 14.10 -15.72
CA PHE A 124 -0.94 13.96 -16.79
C PHE A 124 0.04 15.13 -16.65
N ASP A 125 1.32 14.80 -16.49
CA ASP A 125 2.39 15.79 -16.59
C ASP A 125 2.76 15.90 -18.08
N ASP A 126 2.52 17.06 -18.68
CA ASP A 126 2.85 17.34 -20.08
C ASP A 126 4.36 17.46 -20.32
N GLY A 127 5.19 17.16 -19.31
CA GLY A 127 6.64 17.11 -19.44
C GLY A 127 7.22 18.50 -19.60
N GLY A 128 6.82 19.42 -18.72
CA GLY A 128 7.25 20.81 -18.72
C GLY A 128 8.75 20.95 -18.93
N ARG A 129 9.12 21.39 -20.14
CA ARG A 129 10.30 22.21 -20.39
C ARG A 129 9.92 23.67 -20.28
#